data_AF-A0A4Q2E4T4-F1
#
_entry.id   AF-A0A4Q2E4T4-F1
#
_cell.length_a   1.000
_cell.length_b   1.000
_cell.length_c   1.000
_cell.angle_alpha   90.00
_cell.angle_beta   90.00
_cell.angle_gamma   90.00
#
_symmetry.space_group_name_H-M   'P 1'
#
loop_
_entity.id
_entity.type
_entity.pdbx_description
1 polymer ?
#
loop_
_entity_poly.entity_id
_entity_poly.type
_entity_poly.pdbx_seq_one_letter_code
_entity_poly.pdbx_strand_id
1 'polypeptide(L)'
;MKRLIPILTFAASMTIPVTAMADNIVCHDGWSIERHVTGSASSGFMSYMKDAGVIKLLHHGKLISQKRIQDIQQSVYQTSGAPLVNYEFDVDENSFYILALDMSTQGASGGEPDIKLWGTDAMGIDCILQGGAE
;
A
#
# COMPACT_ATOMS: atom_id res chain seq x y z
N MET A 1 -60.95 -13.38 -3.34
CA MET A 1 -59.95 -14.29 -2.76
C MET A 1 -58.57 -13.64 -2.83
N LYS A 2 -57.86 -13.64 -1.69
CA LYS A 2 -56.43 -13.39 -1.41
C LYS A 2 -55.68 -12.30 -2.19
N ARG A 3 -55.41 -11.18 -1.50
CA ARG A 3 -54.35 -10.21 -1.80
C ARG A 3 -52.98 -10.88 -1.61
N LEU A 4 -52.11 -10.81 -2.62
CA LEU A 4 -50.70 -11.17 -2.51
C LEU A 4 -49.88 -9.89 -2.32
N ILE A 5 -49.27 -9.77 -1.16
CA ILE A 5 -48.32 -8.70 -0.81
C ILE A 5 -46.96 -9.12 -1.41
N PRO A 6 -46.29 -8.30 -2.23
CA PRO A 6 -44.91 -8.57 -2.59
C PRO A 6 -44.03 -8.24 -1.39
N ILE A 7 -43.47 -9.27 -0.77
CA ILE A 7 -42.42 -9.12 0.24
C ILE A 7 -41.18 -8.64 -0.52
N LEU A 8 -40.80 -7.37 -0.34
CA LEU A 8 -39.49 -6.88 -0.74
C LEU A 8 -38.45 -7.57 0.14
N THR A 9 -37.74 -8.54 -0.44
CA THR A 9 -36.53 -9.11 0.14
C THR A 9 -35.45 -8.03 0.14
N PHE A 10 -35.26 -7.36 1.28
CA PHE A 10 -34.06 -6.58 1.52
C PHE A 10 -32.88 -7.55 1.56
N ALA A 11 -32.18 -7.70 0.44
CA ALA A 11 -30.84 -8.27 0.43
C ALA A 11 -29.94 -7.25 1.13
N ALA A 12 -29.82 -7.36 2.46
CA ALA A 12 -28.79 -6.67 3.20
C ALA A 12 -27.45 -7.26 2.75
N SER A 13 -26.76 -6.54 1.86
CA SER A 13 -25.39 -6.82 1.47
C SER A 13 -24.55 -6.81 2.74
N MET A 14 -24.20 -7.98 3.26
CA MET A 14 -23.15 -8.12 4.27
C MET A 14 -21.83 -7.79 3.57
N THR A 15 -21.50 -6.50 3.48
CA THR A 15 -20.12 -6.09 3.25
C THR A 15 -19.38 -6.40 4.54
N ILE A 16 -18.66 -7.51 4.57
CA ILE A 16 -17.68 -7.77 5.62
C ILE A 16 -16.75 -6.54 5.63
N PRO A 17 -16.69 -5.75 6.72
CA PRO A 17 -15.72 -4.68 6.80
C PRO A 17 -14.36 -5.36 6.80
N VAL A 18 -13.63 -5.25 5.69
CA VAL A 18 -12.20 -5.53 5.67
C VAL A 18 -11.62 -4.52 6.64
N THR A 19 -11.20 -4.99 7.82
CA THR A 19 -10.47 -4.16 8.78
C THR A 19 -9.30 -3.56 8.05
N ALA A 20 -9.27 -2.23 7.97
CA ALA A 20 -8.17 -1.54 7.34
C ALA A 20 -6.92 -1.79 8.18
N MET A 21 -6.07 -2.69 7.70
CA MET A 21 -4.75 -2.93 8.29
C MET A 21 -3.90 -1.71 7.93
N ALA A 22 -3.49 -0.96 8.94
CA ALA A 22 -2.49 0.08 8.76
C ALA A 22 -1.11 -0.57 8.86
N ASP A 23 -0.50 -0.88 7.72
CA ASP A 23 0.92 -1.22 7.71
C ASP A 23 1.71 0.08 7.83
N ASN A 24 2.47 0.22 8.91
CA ASN A 24 3.33 1.37 9.12
C ASN A 24 4.74 1.01 8.70
N ILE A 25 5.31 1.77 7.77
CA ILE A 25 6.71 1.65 7.39
C ILE A 25 7.44 2.81 8.03
N VAL A 26 8.42 2.51 8.87
CA VAL A 26 9.24 3.53 9.54
C VAL A 26 10.59 3.57 8.88
N CYS A 27 10.99 4.75 8.44
CA CYS A 27 12.28 5.02 7.83
C CYS A 27 13.14 5.87 8.79
N HIS A 28 14.46 5.91 8.57
CA HIS A 28 15.32 6.80 9.35
C HIS A 28 14.97 8.29 9.14
N ASP A 29 15.55 9.14 9.99
CA ASP A 29 15.42 10.60 9.97
C ASP A 29 13.97 11.13 10.07
N GLY A 30 13.09 10.34 10.71
CA GLY A 30 11.71 10.74 10.98
C GLY A 30 10.76 10.58 9.80
N TRP A 31 11.20 9.95 8.72
CA TRP A 31 10.34 9.56 7.61
C TRP A 31 9.48 8.35 7.98
N SER A 32 8.22 8.37 7.57
CA SER A 32 7.33 7.23 7.75
C SER A 32 6.25 7.19 6.68
N ILE A 33 5.73 5.99 6.42
CA ILE A 33 4.65 5.76 5.48
C ILE A 33 3.53 5.01 6.21
N GLU A 34 2.31 5.54 6.10
CA GLU A 34 1.10 4.87 6.58
C GLU A 34 0.36 4.28 5.37
N ARG A 35 0.11 2.97 5.36
CA ARG A 35 -0.67 2.28 4.32
C ARG A 35 -2.00 1.83 4.90
N HIS A 36 -3.07 2.54 4.62
CA HIS A 36 -4.43 2.15 5.00
C HIS A 36 -5.05 1.30 3.89
N VAL A 37 -4.77 0.00 3.94
CA VAL A 37 -5.27 -0.96 2.93
C VAL A 37 -6.72 -1.30 3.24
N THR A 38 -7.62 -1.10 2.28
CA THR A 38 -9.06 -1.39 2.39
C THR A 38 -9.51 -2.53 1.48
N GLY A 39 -8.59 -3.11 0.70
CA GLY A 39 -8.84 -4.26 -0.16
C GLY A 39 -7.68 -4.50 -1.12
N SER A 40 -7.95 -5.22 -2.20
CA SER A 40 -6.98 -5.52 -3.25
C SER A 40 -7.62 -5.45 -4.64
N ALA A 41 -6.85 -5.10 -5.66
CA ALA A 41 -7.25 -5.10 -7.06
C ALA A 41 -6.20 -5.85 -7.91
N SER A 42 -6.59 -6.32 -9.10
CA SER A 42 -5.60 -6.84 -10.05
C SER A 42 -4.63 -5.73 -10.46
N SER A 43 -3.33 -6.04 -10.47
CA SER A 43 -2.31 -5.12 -10.98
C SER A 43 -2.18 -5.13 -12.50
N GLY A 44 -2.77 -6.13 -13.18
CA GLY A 44 -2.56 -6.37 -14.61
C GLY A 44 -1.18 -6.97 -14.95
N PHE A 45 -0.32 -7.19 -13.95
CA PHE A 45 0.99 -7.81 -14.11
C PHE A 45 1.03 -9.16 -13.38
N MET A 46 1.06 -10.25 -14.15
CA MET A 46 1.03 -11.63 -13.63
C MET A 46 -0.15 -11.87 -12.66
N SER A 47 0.06 -12.72 -11.65
CA SER A 47 -0.89 -12.99 -10.56
C SER A 47 -0.74 -12.03 -9.38
N TYR A 48 -0.03 -10.90 -9.54
CA TYR A 48 0.19 -9.96 -8.45
C TYR A 48 -1.08 -9.10 -8.22
N MET A 49 -1.54 -9.07 -6.97
CA MET A 49 -2.63 -8.21 -6.53
C MET A 49 -2.04 -6.94 -5.93
N LYS A 50 -2.54 -5.79 -6.34
CA LYS A 50 -2.20 -4.50 -5.73
C LYS A 50 -3.15 -4.20 -4.60
N ASP A 51 -2.65 -3.57 -3.55
CA ASP A 51 -3.51 -3.06 -2.49
C ASP A 51 -4.41 -1.93 -3.01
N ALA A 52 -5.59 -1.87 -2.42
CA ALA A 52 -6.54 -0.78 -2.57
C ALA A 52 -6.58 -0.01 -1.26
N GLY A 53 -6.68 1.33 -1.31
CA GLY A 53 -6.74 2.13 -0.10
C GLY A 53 -6.03 3.46 -0.25
N VAL A 54 -5.52 3.98 0.86
CA VAL A 54 -4.79 5.24 0.93
C VAL A 54 -3.40 5.00 1.48
N ILE A 55 -2.42 5.65 0.89
CA ILE A 55 -1.04 5.66 1.40
C ILE A 55 -0.61 7.10 1.63
N LYS A 56 0.06 7.32 2.75
CA LYS A 56 0.55 8.64 3.18
C LYS A 56 2.04 8.59 3.39
N LEU A 57 2.73 9.62 2.93
CA LEU A 57 4.12 9.91 3.26
C LEU A 57 4.16 10.99 4.33
N LEU A 58 4.89 10.75 5.42
CA LEU A 58 5.05 11.68 6.52
C LEU A 58 6.54 11.91 6.81
N HIS A 59 6.85 13.11 7.30
CA HIS A 59 8.16 13.46 7.83
C HIS A 59 7.98 14.15 9.18
N HIS A 60 8.59 13.59 10.23
CA HIS A 60 8.39 13.96 11.63
C HIS A 60 6.89 14.04 12.02
N GLY A 61 6.08 13.10 11.53
CA GLY A 61 4.63 13.03 11.78
C GLY A 61 3.79 14.08 11.01
N LYS A 62 4.41 14.94 10.21
CA LYS A 62 3.70 15.87 9.33
C LYS A 62 3.41 15.19 7.99
N LEU A 63 2.17 15.28 7.52
CA LEU A 63 1.78 14.80 6.19
C LEU A 63 2.50 15.59 5.10
N ILE A 64 3.25 14.86 4.26
CA ILE A 64 3.93 15.39 3.08
C ILE A 64 3.11 15.11 1.83
N SER A 65 2.62 13.89 1.66
CA SER A 65 1.79 13.50 0.52
C SER A 65 0.77 12.44 0.92
N GLN A 66 -0.39 12.46 0.27
CA GLN A 66 -1.43 11.44 0.41
C GLN A 66 -1.97 11.09 -0.97
N LYS A 67 -1.97 9.80 -1.29
CA LYS A 67 -2.50 9.30 -2.56
C LYS A 67 -3.37 8.07 -2.32
N ARG A 68 -4.31 7.83 -3.23
CA ARG A 68 -4.97 6.52 -3.31
C ARG A 68 -3.95 5.53 -3.87
N ILE A 69 -3.82 4.35 -3.27
CA ILE A 69 -2.85 3.33 -3.71
C ILE A 69 -3.10 2.98 -5.19
N GLN A 70 -4.36 2.98 -5.61
CA GLN A 70 -4.75 2.67 -6.99
C GLN A 70 -4.34 3.75 -8.01
N ASP A 71 -4.13 5.00 -7.56
CA ASP A 71 -3.71 6.13 -8.41
C ASP A 71 -2.18 6.23 -8.51
N ILE A 72 -1.44 5.51 -7.67
CA ILE A 72 0.01 5.46 -7.76
C ILE A 72 0.41 4.58 -8.93
N GLN A 73 1.33 5.09 -9.74
CA GLN A 73 1.95 4.31 -10.80
C GLN A 73 2.91 3.30 -10.16
N GLN A 74 2.36 2.16 -9.76
CA GLN A 74 3.15 1.07 -9.25
C GLN A 74 3.96 0.47 -10.41
N SER A 75 5.27 0.61 -10.34
CA SER A 75 6.17 -0.07 -11.26
C SER A 75 6.63 -1.37 -10.62
N VAL A 76 6.36 -2.49 -11.30
CA VAL A 76 6.77 -3.82 -10.87
C VAL A 76 7.89 -4.31 -11.77
N TYR A 77 9.08 -4.49 -11.20
CA TYR A 77 10.23 -5.04 -11.92
C TYR A 77 10.56 -6.41 -11.36
N GLN A 78 11.00 -7.34 -12.22
CA GLN A 78 11.53 -8.62 -11.75
C GLN A 78 13.05 -8.54 -11.66
N THR A 79 13.57 -8.65 -10.45
CA THR A 79 14.99 -8.83 -10.18
C THR A 79 15.18 -10.24 -9.62
N SER A 80 16.03 -11.04 -10.27
CA SER A 80 16.31 -12.42 -9.84
C SER A 80 15.06 -13.31 -9.65
N GLY A 81 13.99 -13.04 -10.41
CA GLY A 81 12.72 -13.78 -10.35
C GLY A 81 11.71 -13.30 -9.30
N ALA A 82 12.01 -12.26 -8.53
CA ALA A 82 11.12 -11.70 -7.52
C ALA A 82 10.67 -10.27 -7.87
N PRO A 83 9.45 -9.87 -7.49
CA PRO A 83 8.92 -8.55 -7.81
C PRO A 83 9.46 -7.46 -6.86
N LEU A 84 10.05 -6.40 -7.42
CA LEU A 84 10.28 -5.12 -6.77
C LEU A 84 9.06 -4.22 -7.01
N VAL A 85 8.50 -3.65 -5.93
CA VAL A 85 7.31 -2.78 -5.98
C VAL A 85 7.69 -1.35 -5.58
N ASN A 86 7.40 -0.39 -6.45
CA ASN A 86 7.65 1.02 -6.17
C ASN A 86 6.35 1.82 -5.99
N TYR A 87 6.31 2.70 -4.99
CA TYR A 87 5.27 3.72 -4.83
C TYR A 87 5.88 5.11 -5.01
N GLU A 88 5.34 5.88 -5.96
CA GLU A 88 5.82 7.22 -6.30
C GLU A 88 4.89 8.33 -5.77
N PHE A 89 5.48 9.24 -5.02
CA PHE A 89 4.85 10.41 -4.41
C PHE A 89 5.41 11.68 -5.07
N ASP A 90 4.76 12.15 -6.13
CA ASP A 90 4.93 13.54 -6.58
C ASP A 90 4.36 14.47 -5.51
N VAL A 91 5.21 15.32 -4.95
CA VAL A 91 4.84 16.29 -3.91
C VAL A 91 4.60 17.65 -4.54
N ASP A 92 5.53 18.09 -5.38
CA ASP A 92 5.43 19.31 -6.18
C ASP A 92 6.27 19.18 -7.46
N GLU A 93 6.42 20.29 -8.20
CA GLU A 93 7.17 20.34 -9.47
C GLU A 93 8.67 20.00 -9.35
N ASN A 94 9.25 20.08 -8.15
CA ASN A 94 10.67 19.87 -7.89
C ASN A 94 10.95 18.71 -6.93
N SER A 95 9.90 18.15 -6.30
CA SER A 95 10.04 17.22 -5.20
C SER A 95 9.21 15.95 -5.44
N PHE A 96 9.90 14.81 -5.43
CA PHE A 96 9.27 13.51 -5.49
C PHE A 96 9.97 12.54 -4.54
N TYR A 97 9.23 11.50 -4.16
CA TYR A 97 9.73 10.43 -3.31
C TYR A 97 9.27 9.08 -3.86
N ILE A 98 10.12 8.07 -3.73
CA ILE A 98 9.87 6.70 -4.15
C ILE A 98 10.10 5.80 -2.95
N LEU A 99 9.06 5.08 -2.55
CA LEU A 99 9.17 3.96 -1.63
C LEU A 99 9.38 2.69 -2.47
N ALA A 100 10.55 2.06 -2.34
CA ALA A 100 10.89 0.80 -2.99
C ALA A 100 10.75 -0.35 -2.00
N LEU A 101 9.97 -1.37 -2.35
CA LEU A 101 9.79 -2.62 -1.59
C LEU A 101 10.31 -3.78 -2.42
N ASP A 102 11.53 -4.21 -2.14
CA ASP A 102 12.12 -5.37 -2.81
C ASP A 102 11.64 -6.66 -2.13
N MET A 103 10.79 -7.40 -2.84
CA MET A 103 10.30 -8.70 -2.38
C MET A 103 11.27 -9.84 -2.72
N SER A 104 12.47 -9.55 -3.23
CA SER A 104 13.49 -10.58 -3.53
C SER A 104 13.96 -11.35 -2.30
N THR A 105 13.92 -10.72 -1.13
CA THR A 105 14.21 -11.36 0.16
C THR A 105 13.04 -12.19 0.70
N GLN A 106 11.83 -12.05 0.13
CA GLN A 106 10.64 -12.84 0.48
C GLN A 106 10.60 -14.22 -0.19
N GLY A 107 11.75 -14.79 -0.56
CA GLY A 107 11.83 -16.16 -1.09
C GLY A 107 11.22 -17.24 -0.16
N ALA A 108 11.40 -18.52 -0.48
CA ALA A 108 10.76 -19.65 0.22
C ALA A 108 10.91 -19.70 1.77
N SER A 109 11.82 -18.90 2.33
CA SER A 109 12.05 -18.71 3.77
C SER A 109 11.20 -17.63 4.45
N GLY A 110 10.39 -16.85 3.72
CA GLY A 110 9.48 -15.85 4.29
C GLY A 110 10.17 -14.65 4.97
N GLY A 111 11.32 -14.20 4.44
CA GLY A 111 12.05 -13.05 4.98
C GLY A 111 11.28 -11.73 4.81
N GLU A 112 11.61 -10.71 5.62
CA GLU A 112 11.06 -9.36 5.45
C GLU A 112 11.58 -8.73 4.15
N PRO A 113 10.76 -7.96 3.42
CA PRO A 113 11.20 -7.26 2.22
C PRO A 113 12.28 -6.22 2.57
N ASP A 114 13.22 -5.96 1.66
CA ASP A 114 14.10 -4.79 1.77
C ASP A 114 13.27 -3.55 1.39
N ILE A 115 13.20 -2.57 2.28
CA ILE A 115 12.35 -1.38 2.11
C ILE A 115 13.23 -0.13 2.17
N LYS A 116 13.17 0.68 1.12
CA LYS A 116 13.94 1.93 1.04
C LYS A 116 13.11 3.10 0.60
N LEU A 117 13.40 4.26 1.18
CA LEU A 117 12.87 5.54 0.75
C LEU A 117 13.95 6.32 -0.01
N TRP A 118 13.61 6.68 -1.24
CA TRP A 118 14.38 7.56 -2.11
C TRP A 118 13.58 8.82 -2.42
N GLY A 119 14.24 9.91 -2.78
CA GLY A 119 13.61 11.19 -3.04
C GLY A 119 14.60 12.32 -3.11
N THR A 120 14.08 13.53 -3.24
CA THR A 120 14.88 14.75 -3.45
C THR A 120 15.89 15.01 -2.34
N ASP A 121 15.52 14.79 -1.08
CA ASP A 121 16.37 14.99 0.10
C ASP A 121 16.59 13.71 0.94
N ALA A 122 15.92 12.61 0.60
CA ALA A 122 16.02 11.32 1.27
C ALA A 122 16.57 10.29 0.27
N MET A 123 17.84 9.93 0.33
CA MET A 123 18.43 8.97 -0.61
C MET A 123 18.98 7.74 0.11
N GLY A 124 18.52 6.56 -0.30
CA GLY A 124 18.95 5.28 0.28
C GLY A 124 18.58 5.11 1.76
N ILE A 125 17.53 5.78 2.24
CA ILE A 125 17.10 5.64 3.63
C ILE A 125 16.47 4.26 3.82
N ASP A 126 17.06 3.46 4.70
CA ASP A 126 16.52 2.15 5.06
C ASP A 126 15.24 2.32 5.91
N CYS A 127 14.28 1.43 5.65
CA CYS A 127 12.99 1.41 6.32
C CYS A 127 12.67 0.00 6.80
N ILE A 128 11.83 -0.07 7.83
CA ILE A 128 11.34 -1.33 8.40
C ILE A 128 9.82 -1.36 8.40
N LEU A 129 9.25 -2.54 8.15
CA LEU A 129 7.83 -2.76 8.32
C LEU A 129 7.54 -2.89 9.81
N GLN A 130 6.78 -1.96 10.37
CA GLN A 130 6.27 -2.07 11.72
C GLN A 130 4.96 -2.87 11.65
N GLY A 131 5.05 -4.16 11.98
CA GLY A 131 3.88 -5.03 12.11
C GLY A 131 2.90 -4.42 13.11
N GLY A 132 1.63 -4.33 12.72
CA GLY A 132 0.56 -3.80 13.57
C GLY A 132 0.53 -4.55 14.90
N ALA A 133 0.73 -3.84 16.00
CA ALA A 133 0.36 -4.35 17.31
C ALA A 133 -1.17 -4.54 17.30
N GLU A 134 -1.61 -5.79 17.48
CA GLU A 134 -3.00 -6.08 17.90
C GLU A 134 -3.31 -5.44 19.25
#